data_AF-A0AAW7YW65-F1
#
_entry.id   AF-A0AAW7YW65-F1
#
_cell.length_a   1.000
_cell.length_b   1.000
_cell.length_c   1.000
_cell.angle_alpha   90.00
_cell.angle_beta   90.00
_cell.angle_gamma   90.00
#
_symmetry.space_group_name_H-M   'P 1'
#
loop_
_entity.id
_entity.type
_entity.pdbx_description
1 polymer ?
#
loop_
_entity_poly.entity_id
_entity_poly.type
_entity_poly.pdbx_seq_one_letter_code
_entity_poly.pdbx_strand_id
1 'polypeptide(L)' 'NSMIAQRNAARGGLGIVALPHFALSDQDSLIRIMPDLSVTRTLWLTVHQDLRHLPHIVALKKFLAQLFQEDATYLAGE' A
#
# COMPACT_ATOMS: atom_id res chain seq x y z
N ASN A 1 -2.75 -15.56 1.98
CA ASN A 1 -1.68 -14.57 2.19
C ASN A 1 -2.33 -13.18 2.24
N SER A 2 -2.89 -12.78 3.39
CA SER A 2 -3.66 -11.54 3.54
C SER A 2 -2.97 -10.64 4.57
N MET A 3 -2.71 -9.39 4.18
CA MET A 3 -2.16 -8.36 5.06
C MET A 3 -3.01 -8.17 6.31
N ILE A 4 -4.34 -8.16 6.18
CA ILE A 4 -5.27 -7.99 7.31
C ILE A 4 -5.14 -9.16 8.28
N ALA A 5 -5.05 -10.39 7.77
CA ALA A 5 -4.87 -11.56 8.61
C ALA A 5 -3.52 -11.53 9.35
N GLN A 6 -2.44 -11.14 8.67
CA GLN A 6 -1.11 -11.00 9.29
C GLN A 6 -1.08 -9.90 10.36
N ARG A 7 -1.69 -8.74 10.09
CA ARG A 7 -1.84 -7.65 11.07
C ARG A 7 -2.58 -8.13 12.32
N ASN A 8 -3.72 -8.80 12.15
CA ASN A 8 -4.51 -9.32 13.27
C ASN A 8 -3.77 -10.39 14.06
N ALA A 9 -3.01 -11.28 13.40
CA ALA A 9 -2.18 -12.27 14.08
C ALA A 9 -1.10 -11.62 14.96
N ALA A 10 -0.40 -10.61 14.43
CA ALA A 10 0.61 -9.86 15.19
C ALA A 10 -0.02 -9.08 16.34
N ARG A 11 -1.18 -8.44 16.12
CA ARG A 11 -1.95 -7.77 17.20
C ARG A 11 -2.37 -8.74 18.30
N GLY A 12 -2.67 -9.99 17.93
CA GLY A 12 -2.96 -11.08 18.87
C GLY A 12 -1.73 -11.68 19.57
N GLY A 13 -0.52 -11.14 19.32
CA GLY A 13 0.71 -11.59 19.99
C GLY A 13 1.39 -12.81 19.36
N LEU A 14 1.00 -13.21 18.14
CA LEU A 14 1.57 -14.39 17.48
C LEU A 14 2.97 -14.15 16.87
N GLY A 15 3.48 -12.91 16.90
CA GLY A 15 4.82 -12.58 16.43
C GLY A 15 4.93 -11.18 15.82
N ILE A 16 6.01 -10.97 15.04
CA ILE A 16 6.29 -9.73 14.32
C ILE A 16 5.78 -9.81 12.88
N VAL A 17 5.42 -8.67 12.29
CA VAL A 17 4.87 -8.59 10.94
C VAL A 17 5.49 -7.45 10.14
N ALA A 18 5.75 -7.70 8.85
CA ALA A 18 6.09 -6.65 7.89
C ALA A 18 4.80 -6.16 7.22
N LEU A 19 4.46 -4.90 7.45
CA LEU A 19 3.26 -4.26 6.92
C LEU A 19 3.65 -3.05 6.05
N PRO A 20 2.90 -2.74 4.97
CA PRO A 20 3.02 -1.46 4.31
C PRO A 20 2.54 -0.35 5.26
N HIS A 21 3.06 0.87 5.08
CA HIS A 21 2.80 1.98 6.00
C HIS A 21 1.30 2.24 6.23
N PHE A 22 0.52 2.24 5.14
CA PHE A 22 -0.93 2.47 5.17
C PHE A 22 -1.76 1.40 5.90
N ALA A 23 -1.17 0.26 6.28
CA ALA A 23 -1.91 -0.80 6.98
C ALA A 23 -2.13 -0.51 8.46
N LEU A 24 -1.38 0.45 9.01
CA LEU A 24 -1.49 0.90 10.39
C LEU A 24 -2.44 2.09 10.46
N SER A 25 -3.32 2.06 11.45
CA SER A 25 -4.12 3.22 11.85
C SER A 25 -3.44 3.92 13.02
N ASP A 26 -3.68 5.22 13.21
CA ASP A 26 -3.12 5.98 14.35
C ASP A 26 -3.44 5.37 15.72
N GLN A 27 -4.52 4.59 15.81
CA GLN A 27 -4.96 3.90 17.03
C GLN A 27 -4.53 2.42 17.10
N ASP A 28 -3.61 1.97 16.26
CA ASP A 28 -3.14 0.58 16.31
C ASP A 28 -2.22 0.34 17.53
N SER A 29 -2.30 -0.87 18.09
CA SER A 29 -1.46 -1.32 19.20
C SER A 29 -0.10 -1.85 18.75
N LEU A 30 0.14 -1.94 17.45
CA LEU A 30 1.42 -2.35 16.88
C LEU A 30 2.42 -1.19 16.90
N ILE A 31 3.66 -1.48 17.27
CA ILE A 31 4.77 -0.51 17.25
C ILE A 31 5.83 -0.93 16.23
N ARG A 32 6.47 0.05 15.59
CA ARG A 32 7.59 -0.19 14.66
C ARG A 32 8.86 -0.50 15.46
N ILE A 33 9.40 -1.70 15.30
CA ILE A 33 10.58 -2.18 16.05
C ILE A 33 11.89 -2.19 15.24
N MET A 34 11.81 -1.97 13.92
CA MET A 34 12.97 -1.93 13.01
C MET A 34 12.83 -0.70 12.09
N PRO A 35 13.20 0.51 12.58
CA PRO A 35 13.04 1.74 11.81
C PRO A 35 13.96 1.81 10.58
N ASP A 36 15.16 1.26 10.68
CA ASP A 36 16.18 1.34 9.62
C ASP A 36 15.93 0.36 8.45
N LEU A 37 14.97 -0.56 8.60
CA LEU A 37 14.60 -1.51 7.56
C LEU A 37 13.39 -1.00 6.78
N SER A 38 13.54 -0.90 5.47
CA SER A 38 12.46 -0.58 4.54
C SER A 38 12.49 -1.51 3.33
N VAL A 39 11.32 -1.74 2.72
CA VAL A 39 11.18 -2.54 1.51
C VAL A 39 10.24 -1.80 0.57
N THR A 40 10.71 -1.55 -0.65
CA THR A 40 9.91 -0.95 -1.71
C THR A 40 9.23 -2.03 -2.55
N ARG A 41 8.00 -1.79 -2.99
CA ARG A 41 7.30 -2.63 -3.95
C ARG A 41 6.84 -1.80 -5.14
N THR A 42 7.06 -2.32 -6.34
CA THR A 42 6.52 -1.72 -7.56
C THR A 42 5.05 -2.07 -7.71
N LEU A 43 4.21 -1.04 -7.89
CA LEU A 43 2.79 -1.20 -8.22
C LEU A 43 2.59 -1.10 -9.73
N TRP A 44 1.77 -1.99 -10.27
CA TRP A 44 1.44 -2.04 -11.70
C TRP A 44 -0.04 -1.81 -11.90
N LEU A 45 -0.39 -0.99 -12.89
CA LEU A 45 -1.76 -0.79 -13.35
C LEU A 45 -1.94 -1.41 -14.73
N THR A 46 -2.69 -2.50 -14.79
CA THR A 46 -2.94 -3.24 -16.04
C THR A 46 -4.31 -2.89 -16.59
N VAL A 47 -4.39 -2.69 -17.91
CA VAL A 47 -5.63 -2.42 -18.63
C VAL A 47 -5.66 -3.31 -19.87
N HIS A 48 -6.81 -3.91 -20.16
CA HIS A 48 -6.99 -4.70 -21.38
C HIS A 48 -6.70 -3.86 -22.62
N GLN A 49 -6.00 -4.43 -23.61
CA GLN A 49 -5.52 -3.71 -24.79
C GLN A 49 -6.63 -2.96 -25.53
N ASP A 50 -7.82 -3.56 -25.66
CA ASP A 50 -8.96 -2.98 -26.37
C ASP A 50 -9.61 -1.81 -25.60
N LEU A 51 -9.44 -1.77 -24.28
CA LEU A 51 -10.07 -0.78 -23.40
C LEU A 51 -9.15 0.42 -23.13
N ARG A 52 -7.83 0.30 -23.39
CA ARG A 52 -6.81 1.28 -22.97
C ARG A 52 -6.99 2.69 -23.54
N HIS A 53 -7.79 2.82 -24.60
CA HIS A 53 -8.08 4.07 -25.30
C HIS A 53 -9.46 4.67 -24.96
N LEU A 54 -10.30 3.97 -24.19
CA LEU A 54 -11.59 4.50 -23.77
C LEU A 54 -11.40 5.74 -22.88
N PRO A 55 -12.17 6.84 -23.11
CA PRO A 55 -11.93 8.11 -22.40
C PRO A 55 -11.93 7.98 -20.87
N HIS A 56 -12.88 7.24 -20.30
CA HIS A 56 -12.98 7.05 -18.85
C HIS A 56 -11.83 6.21 -18.28
N ILE A 57 -11.29 5.24 -19.05
CA ILE A 57 -10.11 4.46 -18.66
C ILE A 57 -8.87 5.35 -18.66
N VAL A 58 -8.69 6.17 -19.70
CA VAL A 58 -7.58 7.13 -19.75
C VAL A 58 -7.65 8.11 -18.58
N ALA A 59 -8.83 8.65 -18.29
CA ALA A 59 -9.06 9.54 -17.15
C ALA A 59 -8.71 8.87 -15.82
N LEU A 60 -9.19 7.64 -15.59
CA LEU A 60 -8.92 6.90 -14.36
C LEU A 60 -7.43 6.60 -14.18
N LYS A 61 -6.73 6.15 -15.24
CA LYS A 61 -5.28 5.92 -15.18
C LYS A 61 -4.51 7.18 -14.79
N LYS A 62 -4.88 8.32 -15.38
CA LYS A 62 -4.24 9.61 -15.08
C LYS A 62 -4.51 10.01 -13.63
N PHE A 63 -5.75 9.89 -13.18
CA PHE A 63 -6.15 10.17 -11.81
C PHE A 63 -5.38 9.31 -10.80
N LEU A 64 -5.33 7.99 -11.00
CA LEU A 64 -4.60 7.09 -10.11
C LEU A 64 -3.10 7.40 -10.10
N ALA A 65 -2.49 7.63 -11.27
CA ALA A 65 -1.08 7.98 -11.35
C ALA A 65 -0.75 9.27 -10.57
N GLN A 66 -1.62 10.27 -10.68
CA GLN A 66 -1.49 11.52 -9.93
C GLN A 66 -1.66 11.29 -8.42
N LEU A 67 -2.70 10.55 -8.00
CA LEU A 67 -2.96 10.25 -6.60
C LEU A 67 -1.77 9.52 -5.94
N PHE A 68 -1.19 8.52 -6.62
CA PHE A 68 -0.01 7.81 -6.11
C PHE A 68 1.24 8.69 -6.05
N GLN A 69 1.36 9.72 -6.88
CA GLN A 69 2.45 10.69 -6.82
C GLN A 69 2.26 11.66 -5.65
N GLU A 70 1.03 12.13 -5.43
CA GLU A 70 0.67 13.01 -4.31
C GLU A 70 0.89 12.32 -2.95
N ASP A 71 0.51 11.04 -2.85
CA ASP A 71 0.65 10.25 -1.62
C ASP A 71 2.01 9.53 -1.49
N ALA A 72 2.98 9.79 -2.38
CA ALA A 72 4.21 9.01 -2.45
C ALA A 72 5.00 8.98 -1.13
N THR A 73 5.12 10.13 -0.45
CA THR A 73 5.79 10.27 0.85
C THR A 73 5.08 9.45 1.92
N TYR A 74 3.75 9.58 2.02
CA TYR A 74 2.95 8.80 2.96
C TYR A 74 3.07 7.29 2.71
N LEU A 75 3.02 6.86 1.45
CA LEU A 75 3.14 5.45 1.09
C LEU A 75 4.55 4.88 1.33
N ALA A 76 5.60 5.72 1.24
CA ALA A 76 6.96 5.38 1.63
C ALA A 76 7.14 5.27 3.16
N GLY A 77 6.19 5.82 3.92
CA GLY A 77 6.23 5.83 5.38
C GLY A 77 7.25 6.82 5.95
N GLU A 78 7.40 7.95 5.25
CA GLU A 78 8.19 9.12 5.63
C GLU A 78 7.33 10.15 6.39
#